data_AF-A0A7C7C681-F1
#
_entry.id   AF-A0A7C7C681-F1
#
_cell.length_a   1.000
_cell.length_b   1.000
_cell.length_c   1.000
_cell.angle_alpha   90.00
_cell.angle_beta   90.00
_cell.angle_gamma   90.00
#
_symmetry.space_group_name_H-M   'P 1'
#
loop_
_entity.id
_entity.type
_entity.pdbx_description
1 polymer ?
#
loop_
_entity_poly.entity_id
_entity_poly.type
_entity_poly.pdbx_seq_one_letter_code
_entity_poly.pdbx_strand_id
1 'polypeptide(L)'
;MKNFVLSLTTNRDFDNKKNKLLSDNPGKKFYVNITEKPKRRSVPANNVYYAWIPAISDHTGDTIKETRNILKLDFGLPIVIADKDIGQIYLEKLNRFGFFNGTRQQQLSDISMLNVTSLLSTKQHNQLRDNILHHYVTMGVAIDYEK
;
A
#
# COMPACT_ATOMS: atom_id res chain seq x y z
N MET A 1 2.28 -14.75 -26.38
CA MET A 1 2.68 -15.08 -24.99
C MET A 1 2.49 -13.84 -24.15
N LYS A 2 1.87 -13.95 -22.97
CA LYS A 2 1.79 -12.85 -22.01
C LYS A 2 3.19 -12.54 -21.45
N ASN A 3 3.47 -11.27 -21.19
CA ASN A 3 4.68 -10.84 -20.50
C ASN A 3 4.80 -11.60 -19.17
N PHE A 4 5.93 -12.26 -18.93
CA PHE A 4 6.22 -12.90 -17.66
C PHE A 4 7.46 -12.24 -17.05
N VAL A 5 7.40 -12.00 -15.74
CA VAL A 5 8.46 -11.28 -15.02
C VAL A 5 9.47 -12.30 -14.50
N LEU A 6 10.72 -12.18 -14.93
CA LEU A 6 11.86 -12.90 -14.34
C LEU A 6 12.41 -12.06 -13.18
N SER A 7 11.80 -12.18 -12.01
CA SER A 7 12.32 -11.63 -10.76
C SER A 7 13.24 -12.65 -10.11
N LEU A 8 14.56 -12.47 -10.17
CA LEU A 8 15.52 -13.41 -9.61
C LEU A 8 16.60 -12.68 -8.81
N THR A 9 17.00 -13.33 -7.71
CA THR A 9 17.94 -12.83 -6.72
C THR A 9 19.40 -12.98 -7.14
N THR A 10 19.69 -13.82 -8.14
CA THR A 10 21.04 -14.07 -8.66
C THR A 10 21.07 -14.17 -10.20
N ASN A 11 22.19 -13.77 -10.82
CA ASN A 11 22.39 -13.87 -12.28
C ASN A 11 22.27 -15.30 -12.80
N ARG A 12 22.70 -16.29 -11.99
CA ARG A 12 22.71 -17.70 -12.38
C ARG A 12 21.30 -18.24 -12.65
N ASP A 13 20.34 -17.89 -11.81
CA ASP A 13 18.96 -18.34 -12.00
C ASP A 13 18.32 -17.70 -13.24
N PHE A 14 18.71 -16.47 -13.54
CA PHE A 14 18.24 -15.74 -14.73
C PHE A 14 18.70 -16.42 -16.00
N ASP A 15 19.99 -16.75 -16.08
CA ASP A 15 20.56 -17.45 -17.23
C ASP A 15 19.94 -18.83 -17.43
N ASN A 16 19.70 -19.58 -16.35
CA ASN A 16 19.03 -20.89 -16.44
C ASN A 16 17.62 -20.80 -17.05
N LYS A 17 16.81 -19.83 -16.61
CA LYS A 17 15.45 -19.66 -17.14
C LYS A 17 15.42 -19.10 -18.55
N LYS A 18 16.34 -18.18 -18.88
CA LYS A 18 16.53 -17.67 -20.24
C LYS A 18 16.88 -18.80 -21.21
N ASN A 19 17.86 -19.62 -20.84
CA ASN A 19 18.33 -20.73 -21.67
C ASN A 19 17.22 -21.77 -21.89
N LYS A 20 16.44 -22.09 -20.85
CA LYS A 20 15.27 -22.97 -20.97
C LYS A 20 14.21 -22.43 -21.94
N LEU A 21 13.89 -21.13 -21.85
CA LEU A 21 12.90 -20.50 -22.73
C LEU A 21 13.33 -20.56 -24.20
N LEU A 22 14.61 -20.29 -24.47
CA LEU A 22 15.19 -20.29 -25.81
C LEU A 22 15.31 -21.72 -26.37
N SER A 23 15.68 -22.71 -25.53
CA SER A 23 15.74 -24.11 -25.93
C SER A 23 14.37 -24.68 -26.28
N ASP A 24 13.32 -24.28 -25.56
CA ASP A 24 11.94 -24.73 -25.81
C ASP A 24 11.35 -24.09 -27.09
N ASN A 25 11.98 -23.03 -27.64
CA ASN A 25 11.47 -22.27 -28.79
C ASN A 25 12.58 -21.85 -29.77
N PRO A 26 13.32 -22.81 -30.38
CA PRO A 26 14.57 -22.55 -31.10
C PRO A 26 14.43 -21.70 -32.38
N GLY A 27 13.21 -21.53 -32.91
CA GLY A 27 12.94 -20.74 -34.12
C GLY A 27 12.19 -19.42 -33.89
N LYS A 28 11.85 -19.08 -32.64
CA LYS A 28 11.04 -17.88 -32.34
C LYS A 28 11.92 -16.74 -31.86
N LYS A 29 11.69 -15.55 -32.42
CA LYS A 29 12.34 -14.31 -31.98
C LYS A 29 11.59 -13.76 -30.78
N PHE A 30 12.31 -13.50 -29.68
CA PHE A 30 11.75 -12.89 -28.47
C PHE A 30 12.37 -11.51 -28.25
N TYR A 31 11.58 -10.59 -27.70
CA TYR A 31 12.07 -9.32 -27.19
C TYR A 31 12.31 -9.44 -25.69
N VAL A 32 13.44 -8.93 -25.20
CA VAL A 32 13.77 -8.83 -23.77
C VAL A 32 13.76 -7.36 -23.39
N ASN A 33 13.00 -7.02 -22.36
CA ASN A 33 13.03 -5.67 -21.79
C ASN A 33 13.56 -5.77 -20.35
N ILE A 34 14.73 -5.18 -20.11
CA ILE A 34 15.32 -5.05 -18.78
C ILE A 34 15.00 -3.64 -18.29
N THR A 35 14.23 -3.54 -17.23
CA THR A 35 13.87 -2.27 -16.60
C THR A 35 14.26 -2.33 -15.14
N GLU A 36 14.62 -1.17 -14.57
CA GLU A 36 14.80 -1.07 -13.12
C GLU A 36 13.48 -1.45 -12.45
N LYS A 37 13.53 -2.37 -11.49
CA LYS A 37 12.35 -2.73 -10.70
C LYS A 37 11.85 -1.42 -10.06
N PRO A 38 10.62 -0.97 -10.37
CA PRO A 38 10.09 0.22 -9.71
C PRO A 38 10.17 -0.03 -8.22
N LYS A 39 10.70 0.94 -7.45
CA LYS A 39 10.78 0.87 -5.98
C LYS A 39 9.36 0.71 -5.43
N ARG A 40 8.88 -0.53 -5.38
CA ARG A 40 7.77 -0.91 -4.51
C ARG A 40 8.22 -0.51 -3.11
N ARG A 41 7.32 0.09 -2.33
CA ARG A 41 7.56 0.36 -0.91
C ARG A 41 8.27 -0.84 -0.31
N SER A 42 9.39 -0.59 0.37
CA SER A 42 10.14 -1.66 1.00
C SER A 42 9.19 -2.38 1.96
N VAL A 43 9.27 -3.72 2.00
CA VAL A 43 8.54 -4.54 2.99
C VAL A 43 8.63 -3.95 4.41
N PRO A 44 9.78 -3.38 4.85
CA PRO A 44 9.89 -2.64 6.11
C PRO A 44 8.83 -1.55 6.33
N ALA A 45 8.47 -0.75 5.30
CA ALA A 45 7.58 0.38 5.49
C ALA A 45 6.14 -0.04 5.81
N ASN A 46 5.67 -1.13 5.18
CA ASN A 46 4.38 -1.72 5.49
C ASN A 46 4.42 -2.47 6.83
N ASN A 47 5.54 -3.13 7.16
CA ASN A 47 5.68 -3.86 8.41
C ASN A 47 5.50 -2.94 9.62
N VAL A 48 6.15 -1.76 9.64
CA VAL A 48 5.99 -0.78 10.72
C VAL A 48 4.52 -0.35 10.88
N TYR A 49 3.86 -0.01 9.77
CA TYR A 49 2.43 0.36 9.80
C TYR A 49 1.56 -0.76 10.39
N TYR A 50 1.78 -2.01 9.98
CA TYR A 50 1.00 -3.15 10.49
C TYR A 50 1.36 -3.52 11.94
N ALA A 51 2.61 -3.28 12.37
CA ALA A 51 3.07 -3.53 13.73
C ALA A 51 2.44 -2.59 14.77
N TRP A 52 2.07 -1.37 14.37
CA TRP A 52 1.40 -0.41 15.26
C TRP A 52 -0.07 -0.73 15.52
N ILE A 53 -0.73 -1.45 14.60
CA ILE A 53 -2.19 -1.67 14.67
C ILE A 53 -2.61 -2.37 15.98
N PRO A 54 -1.96 -3.44 16.45
CA PRO A 54 -2.33 -4.09 17.72
C PRO A 54 -2.26 -3.12 18.91
N ALA A 55 -1.16 -2.37 19.06
CA ALA A 55 -0.99 -1.44 20.17
C ALA A 55 -2.04 -0.31 20.16
N ILE A 56 -2.39 0.19 18.97
CA ILE A 56 -3.45 1.18 18.81
C ILE A 56 -4.82 0.56 19.14
N SER A 57 -5.09 -0.65 18.64
CA SER A 57 -6.33 -1.41 18.87
C SER A 57 -6.57 -1.65 20.35
N ASP A 58 -5.53 -2.05 21.09
CA ASP A 58 -5.59 -2.27 22.54
C ASP A 58 -5.88 -0.97 23.30
N HIS A 59 -5.36 0.16 22.82
CA HIS A 59 -5.60 1.47 23.42
C HIS A 59 -7.01 2.02 23.15
N THR A 60 -7.52 1.87 21.92
CA THR A 60 -8.84 2.40 21.54
C THR A 60 -9.99 1.46 21.90
N GLY A 61 -9.71 0.18 22.17
CA GLY A 61 -10.71 -0.85 22.43
C GLY A 61 -11.43 -1.35 21.17
N ASP A 62 -10.96 -0.95 19.99
CA ASP A 62 -11.47 -1.41 18.71
C ASP A 62 -10.89 -2.78 18.34
N THR A 63 -11.46 -3.47 17.36
CA THR A 63 -10.78 -4.63 16.75
C THR A 63 -9.62 -4.18 15.85
N ILE A 64 -8.65 -5.07 15.62
CA ILE A 64 -7.52 -4.82 14.68
C ILE A 64 -8.03 -4.41 13.29
N LYS A 65 -9.16 -4.98 12.85
CA LYS A 65 -9.76 -4.67 11.55
C LYS A 65 -10.37 -3.27 11.54
N GLU A 66 -11.10 -2.89 12.57
CA GLU A 66 -11.67 -1.56 12.72
C GLU A 66 -10.58 -0.51 12.84
N THR A 67 -9.59 -0.74 13.70
CA THR A 67 -8.40 0.11 13.83
C THR A 67 -7.75 0.34 12.47
N ARG A 68 -7.54 -0.71 11.67
CA ARG A 68 -7.00 -0.56 10.31
C ARG A 68 -7.87 0.34 9.42
N ASN A 69 -9.19 0.22 9.51
CA ASN A 69 -10.12 1.02 8.71
C ASN A 69 -10.14 2.49 9.18
N ILE A 70 -10.08 2.72 10.49
CA ILE A 70 -9.93 4.04 11.10
C ILE A 70 -8.65 4.69 10.59
N LEU A 71 -7.51 4.00 10.66
CA LEU A 71 -6.23 4.53 10.16
C LEU A 71 -6.26 4.86 8.66
N LYS A 72 -6.88 4.00 7.85
CA LYS A 72 -7.10 4.27 6.43
C LYS A 72 -7.98 5.50 6.21
N LEU A 73 -9.04 5.65 6.98
CA LEU A 73 -10.04 6.69 6.81
C LEU A 73 -9.52 8.05 7.26
N ASP A 74 -8.91 8.11 8.44
CA ASP A 74 -8.55 9.38 9.08
C ASP A 74 -7.20 9.92 8.63
N PHE A 75 -6.27 9.03 8.26
CA PHE A 75 -4.92 9.43 7.89
C PHE A 75 -4.60 9.10 6.43
N GLY A 76 -5.04 7.94 5.92
CA GLY A 76 -4.72 7.52 4.56
C GLY A 76 -5.51 8.27 3.49
N LEU A 77 -6.82 8.34 3.64
CA LEU A 77 -7.73 8.89 2.64
C LEU A 77 -7.50 10.39 2.38
N PRO A 78 -7.27 11.25 3.39
CA PRO A 78 -6.94 12.65 3.16
C PRO A 78 -5.69 12.84 2.30
N ILE A 79 -4.68 11.99 2.46
CA ILE A 79 -3.45 12.05 1.67
C ILE A 79 -3.72 11.66 0.20
N VAL A 80 -4.58 10.67 -0.04
CA VAL A 80 -5.01 10.31 -1.41
C VAL A 80 -5.77 11.46 -2.06
N ILE A 81 -6.71 12.07 -1.34
CA ILE A 81 -7.54 13.17 -1.86
C ILE A 81 -6.70 14.42 -2.15
N ALA A 82 -5.66 14.67 -1.36
CA ALA A 82 -4.73 15.79 -1.55
C ALA A 82 -3.70 15.56 -2.67
N ASP A 83 -3.65 14.37 -3.27
CA ASP A 83 -2.74 14.05 -4.36
C ASP A 83 -3.11 14.82 -5.64
N LYS A 84 -2.12 15.44 -6.29
CA LYS A 84 -2.35 16.28 -7.47
C LYS A 84 -2.73 15.49 -8.72
N ASP A 85 -2.31 14.24 -8.82
CA ASP A 85 -2.47 13.40 -10.00
C ASP A 85 -3.75 12.56 -9.91
N ILE A 86 -4.04 12.00 -8.72
CA ILE A 86 -5.17 11.08 -8.53
C ILE A 86 -6.28 11.61 -7.62
N GLY A 87 -6.02 12.64 -6.82
CA GLY A 87 -6.91 13.06 -5.73
C GLY A 87 -8.28 13.51 -6.22
N GLN A 88 -8.32 14.38 -7.25
CA GLN A 88 -9.56 14.87 -7.82
C GLN A 88 -10.46 13.73 -8.35
N ILE A 89 -9.88 12.77 -9.06
CA ILE A 89 -10.61 11.62 -9.62
C ILE A 89 -11.20 10.77 -8.50
N TYR A 90 -10.43 10.54 -7.43
CA TYR A 90 -10.91 9.76 -6.29
C TYR A 90 -11.99 10.51 -5.50
N LEU A 91 -11.83 11.82 -5.30
CA LEU A 91 -12.81 12.66 -4.63
C LEU A 91 -14.16 12.64 -5.37
N GLU A 92 -14.15 12.80 -6.69
CA GLU A 92 -15.35 12.73 -7.51
C GLU A 92 -16.04 11.35 -7.43
N LYS A 93 -15.27 10.26 -7.45
CA LYS A 93 -15.82 8.90 -7.30
C LYS A 93 -16.46 8.69 -5.93
N LEU A 94 -15.80 9.13 -4.87
CA LEU A 94 -16.31 9.03 -3.50
C LEU A 94 -17.58 9.87 -3.30
N ASN A 95 -17.62 11.07 -3.89
CA ASN A 95 -18.82 11.92 -3.89
C ASN A 95 -19.99 11.25 -4.62
N ARG A 96 -19.76 10.66 -5.81
CA ARG A 96 -20.81 9.93 -6.55
C ARG A 96 -21.30 8.69 -5.82
N PHE A 97 -20.42 8.03 -5.08
CA PHE A 97 -20.78 6.90 -4.24
C PHE A 97 -21.54 7.32 -2.97
N GLY A 98 -21.60 8.63 -2.66
CA GLY A 98 -22.23 9.12 -1.43
C GLY A 98 -21.41 8.85 -0.18
N PHE A 99 -20.11 8.55 -0.31
CA PHE A 99 -19.23 8.15 0.80
C PHE A 99 -19.26 9.16 1.94
N PHE A 100 -19.14 10.45 1.63
CA PHE A 100 -19.11 11.51 2.64
C PHE A 100 -20.48 11.86 3.25
N ASN A 101 -21.57 11.41 2.62
CA ASN A 101 -22.93 11.59 3.15
C ASN A 101 -23.32 10.48 4.12
N GLY A 102 -22.55 9.39 4.18
CA GLY A 102 -22.77 8.28 5.09
C GLY A 102 -22.36 8.59 6.53
N THR A 103 -22.93 7.83 7.48
CA THR A 103 -22.50 7.84 8.88
C THR A 103 -21.05 7.36 9.02
N ARG A 104 -20.43 7.62 10.16
CA ARG A 104 -19.07 7.14 10.45
C ARG A 104 -18.94 5.62 10.28
N GLN A 105 -19.89 4.85 10.77
CA GLN A 105 -19.92 3.39 10.58
C GLN A 105 -20.05 2.97 9.12
N GLN A 106 -20.86 3.69 8.33
CA GLN A 106 -20.96 3.44 6.89
C GLN A 106 -19.62 3.72 6.20
N GLN A 107 -18.97 4.85 6.51
CA GLN A 107 -17.64 5.17 5.98
C GLN A 107 -16.59 4.12 6.37
N LEU A 108 -16.60 3.62 7.61
CA LEU A 108 -15.71 2.55 8.07
C LEU A 108 -15.98 1.20 7.39
N SER A 109 -17.22 0.92 7.03
CA SER A 109 -17.58 -0.24 6.22
C SER A 109 -17.07 -0.08 4.79
N ASP A 110 -17.31 1.07 4.17
CA ASP A 110 -16.97 1.34 2.77
C ASP A 110 -15.45 1.44 2.54
N ILE A 111 -14.73 2.09 3.47
CA ILE A 111 -13.26 2.22 3.41
C ILE A 111 -12.56 0.85 3.46
N SER A 112 -13.22 -0.16 4.02
CA SER A 112 -12.67 -1.52 4.09
C SER A 112 -12.46 -2.13 2.70
N MET A 113 -13.31 -1.77 1.74
CA MET A 113 -13.25 -2.21 0.34
C MET A 113 -12.25 -1.38 -0.49
N LEU A 114 -11.82 -0.23 0.03
CA LEU A 114 -10.91 0.67 -0.66
C LEU A 114 -9.44 0.32 -0.36
N ASN A 115 -8.66 0.22 -1.42
CA ASN A 115 -7.22 0.00 -1.37
C ASN A 115 -6.43 1.30 -1.16
N VAL A 116 -6.84 2.12 -0.19
CA VAL A 116 -6.29 3.47 0.09
C VAL A 116 -4.78 3.43 0.23
N THR A 117 -4.26 2.54 1.09
CA THR A 117 -2.82 2.46 1.34
C THR A 117 -2.04 2.04 0.10
N SER A 118 -2.62 1.33 -0.87
CA SER A 118 -1.94 0.92 -2.11
C SER A 118 -1.77 2.07 -3.10
N LEU A 119 -2.58 3.14 -2.98
CA LEU A 119 -2.52 4.31 -3.86
C LEU A 119 -1.42 5.29 -3.46
N LEU A 120 -0.93 5.20 -2.23
CA LEU A 120 0.09 6.11 -1.71
C LEU A 120 1.45 5.84 -2.34
N SER A 121 2.12 6.90 -2.78
CA SER A 121 3.56 6.89 -3.05
C SER A 121 4.35 6.60 -1.76
N THR A 122 5.64 6.30 -1.90
CA THR A 122 6.52 6.10 -0.74
C THR A 122 6.56 7.33 0.17
N LYS A 123 6.61 8.54 -0.41
CA LYS A 123 6.63 9.80 0.36
C LYS A 123 5.33 9.99 1.15
N GLN A 124 4.19 9.74 0.51
CA GLN A 124 2.88 9.83 1.15
C GLN A 124 2.67 8.76 2.23
N HIS A 125 3.23 7.57 2.04
CA HIS A 125 3.17 6.54 3.08
C HIS A 125 4.07 6.85 4.29
N ASN A 126 5.17 7.59 4.09
CA ASN A 126 5.94 8.12 5.22
C ASN A 126 5.12 9.17 5.96
N GLN A 127 4.52 10.11 5.24
CA GLN A 127 3.61 11.11 5.83
C GLN A 127 2.45 10.47 6.61
N LEU A 128 1.85 9.41 6.06
CA LEU A 128 0.82 8.63 6.76
C LEU A 128 1.34 8.14 8.11
N ARG A 129 2.52 7.52 8.13
CA ARG A 129 3.11 6.95 9.34
C ARG A 129 3.50 8.03 10.35
N ASP A 130 4.08 9.13 9.89
CA ASP A 130 4.43 10.26 10.75
C ASP A 130 3.19 10.87 11.42
N ASN A 131 2.09 11.01 10.66
CA ASN A 131 0.83 11.51 11.20
C ASN A 131 0.23 10.57 12.25
N ILE A 132 0.24 9.25 11.98
CA ILE A 132 -0.24 8.23 12.93
C ILE A 132 0.61 8.23 14.20
N LEU A 133 1.93 8.21 14.03
CA LEU A 133 2.89 8.21 15.14
C LEU A 133 2.67 9.44 16.02
N HIS A 134 2.64 10.62 15.41
CA HIS A 134 2.43 11.87 16.14
C HIS A 134 1.11 11.86 16.92
N HIS A 135 0.01 11.47 16.28
CA HIS A 135 -1.30 11.43 16.93
C HIS A 135 -1.34 10.46 18.11
N TYR A 136 -0.98 9.20 17.91
CA TYR A 136 -1.15 8.18 18.94
C TYR A 136 -0.09 8.26 20.05
N VAL A 137 1.12 8.73 19.76
CA VAL A 137 2.11 9.03 20.82
C VAL A 137 1.60 10.15 21.73
N THR A 138 0.96 11.19 21.19
CA THR A 138 0.35 12.24 22.03
C THR A 138 -0.82 11.73 22.88
N MET A 139 -1.45 10.62 22.48
CA MET A 139 -2.48 9.92 23.26
C MET A 139 -1.91 8.89 24.24
N GLY A 140 -0.58 8.74 24.32
CA GLY A 140 0.10 7.83 25.23
C GLY A 140 0.26 6.39 24.71
N VAL A 141 0.04 6.15 23.41
CA VAL A 141 0.31 4.85 22.79
C VAL A 141 1.81 4.71 22.54
N ALA A 142 2.40 3.65 23.08
CA ALA A 142 3.82 3.33 22.91
C ALA A 142 4.09 2.66 21.55
N ILE A 143 4.11 3.46 20.49
CA ILE A 143 4.52 3.06 19.13
C ILE A 143 5.73 3.89 18.68
N ASP A 144 6.62 3.29 17.91
CA ASP A 144 7.79 3.97 17.33
C ASP A 144 8.20 3.28 16.02
N TYR A 145 9.05 3.92 15.22
CA TYR A 145 9.78 3.25 14.16
C TYR A 145 10.71 2.21 14.79
N GLU A 146 10.53 0.92 14.45
CA GLU A 146 11.47 -0.12 14.84
C GLU A 146 12.91 0.30 14.45
N LYS A 147 13.83 0.22 15.42
CA LYS A 147 15.25 0.55 15.24
C LYS A 147 15.99 -0.53 14.46
#